data_AF-A0A8J4SME0-F1
#
_entry.id   AF-A0A8J4SME0-F1
#
_cell.length_a   1.000
_cell.length_b   1.000
_cell.length_c   1.000
_cell.angle_alpha   90.00
_cell.angle_beta   90.00
_cell.angle_gamma   90.00
#
_symmetry.space_group_name_H-M   'P 1'
#
loop_
_entity.id
_entity.type
_entity.pdbx_description
1 polymer ?
#
loop_
_entity_poly.entity_id
_entity_poly.type
_entity_poly.pdbx_seq_one_letter_code
_entity_poly.pdbx_strand_id
1 'polypeptide(L)'
;MRELIYNLIPKIDPPQQKPPRWAIIVFYKICANLFHFRYISSFKAEAVKETKLNRYPWKTIGPAQVNRSTPEEFLKKKCRDDKLPTRRSISVNADTRTSFRDCLQTEKKAPLPSATKDNQLTCTFSGRDYVTLNKIAAQELVPKKSKKILVDTRHGDKLDLTPSGLELLYVNKKEFGQVPDYLIERGKAVANAIMQYNAYVKQMQEENALFTVTEEEKQTLLAGLKEQWQCRYRQYQSLPVMIDTPPKMHRKLWLEKVLSDLEKDIELVERYQTIYVAH
;
A
#
# COMPACT_ATOMS: atom_id res chain seq x y z
N MET A 1 5.68 29.12 21.90
CA MET A 1 6.15 29.94 20.74
C MET A 1 5.18 31.10 20.59
N ARG A 2 5.69 32.34 20.45
CA ARG A 2 4.85 33.54 20.45
C ARG A 2 4.03 33.61 19.16
N GLU A 3 2.71 33.57 19.30
CA GLU A 3 1.75 33.83 18.22
C GLU A 3 1.84 35.32 17.85
N LEU A 4 2.61 35.64 16.81
CA LEU A 4 2.62 36.96 16.21
C LEU A 4 1.49 37.04 15.18
N ILE A 5 0.71 38.13 15.23
CA ILE A 5 -0.45 38.43 14.35
C ILE A 5 -0.10 38.27 12.85
N TYR A 6 1.19 38.37 12.51
CA TYR A 6 1.74 38.18 11.17
C TYR A 6 1.72 36.73 10.63
N ASN A 7 1.33 35.73 11.43
CA ASN A 7 1.25 34.32 11.02
C ASN A 7 -0.15 33.89 10.53
N LEU A 8 -1.14 34.77 10.54
CA LEU A 8 -2.52 34.50 10.09
C LEU A 8 -2.68 34.50 8.57
N ILE A 9 -1.70 35.04 7.83
CA ILE A 9 -1.67 35.01 6.37
C ILE A 9 -0.69 33.90 5.95
N PRO A 10 -1.14 32.83 5.28
CA PRO A 10 -0.24 31.80 4.80
C PRO A 10 0.76 32.42 3.83
N LYS A 11 2.06 32.28 4.11
CA LYS A 11 3.11 32.62 3.14
C LYS A 11 2.93 31.65 1.96
N ILE A 12 2.45 32.17 0.85
CA ILE A 12 2.45 31.44 -0.43
C ILE A 12 3.90 31.39 -0.86
N ASP A 13 4.57 30.27 -0.60
CA ASP A 13 5.90 30.03 -1.17
C ASP A 13 5.78 30.12 -2.71
N PRO A 14 6.65 30.88 -3.39
CA PRO A 14 6.62 30.92 -4.85
C PRO A 14 6.74 29.48 -5.38
N PRO A 15 5.96 29.10 -6.40
CA PRO A 15 6.01 27.75 -6.94
C PRO A 15 7.46 27.43 -7.30
N GLN A 16 8.00 26.32 -6.77
CA GLN A 16 9.36 25.91 -7.07
C GLN A 16 9.53 25.85 -8.59
N GLN A 17 10.28 26.82 -9.14
CA GLN A 17 10.54 26.89 -10.56
C GLN A 17 11.37 25.65 -10.92
N LYS A 18 10.77 24.73 -11.65
CA LYS A 18 11.54 23.65 -12.30
C LYS A 18 12.49 24.33 -13.28
N PRO A 19 13.80 24.06 -13.21
CA PRO A 19 14.74 24.71 -14.11
C PRO A 19 14.38 24.38 -15.56
N PRO A 20 14.48 25.34 -16.49
CA PRO A 20 14.12 25.12 -17.87
C PRO A 20 15.06 24.08 -18.50
N ARG A 21 14.52 23.26 -19.42
CA ARG A 21 15.20 22.08 -20.02
C ARG A 21 16.60 22.35 -20.58
N TRP A 22 16.93 23.59 -20.94
CA TRP A 22 18.23 23.98 -21.48
C TRP A 22 19.31 24.17 -20.40
N ALA A 23 18.93 24.54 -19.16
CA ALA A 23 19.87 24.68 -18.04
C ALA A 23 20.45 23.32 -17.59
N ILE A 24 19.77 22.22 -17.93
CA ILE A 24 20.21 20.84 -17.64
C ILE A 24 21.40 20.43 -18.53
N ILE A 25 21.57 21.02 -19.72
CA ILE A 25 22.60 20.53 -20.66
C ILE A 25 24.00 21.01 -20.27
N VAL A 26 24.13 22.19 -19.65
CA VAL A 26 25.44 22.79 -19.35
C VAL A 26 26.07 22.24 -18.08
N PHE A 27 25.26 21.82 -17.09
CA PHE A 27 25.77 21.33 -15.79
C PHE A 27 26.20 19.85 -15.80
N TYR A 28 25.78 19.07 -16.80
CA TYR A 28 26.00 17.61 -16.85
C TYR A 28 27.40 17.17 -17.31
N LYS A 29 28.36 18.10 -17.52
CA LYS A 29 29.71 17.74 -17.94
C LYS A 29 30.77 17.73 -16.82
N ILE A 30 30.45 18.18 -15.61
CA ILE A 30 31.46 18.34 -14.54
C ILE A 30 31.23 17.48 -13.28
N CYS A 31 30.00 17.04 -12.97
CA CYS A 31 29.75 16.27 -11.74
C CYS A 31 29.09 14.92 -12.03
N ALA A 32 29.87 13.97 -12.56
CA ALA A 32 29.54 12.56 -12.46
C ALA A 32 29.78 12.11 -11.02
N ASN A 33 28.77 12.20 -10.16
CA ASN A 33 28.50 11.28 -9.03
C ASN A 33 27.52 11.79 -7.98
N LEU A 34 26.71 12.83 -8.22
CA LEU A 34 25.68 13.21 -7.24
C LEU A 34 24.34 13.58 -7.91
N PHE A 35 23.29 12.84 -7.49
CA PHE A 35 21.85 13.14 -7.60
C PHE A 35 21.11 12.96 -8.94
N HIS A 36 20.18 12.00 -8.99
CA HIS A 36 18.70 12.18 -8.93
C HIS A 36 18.01 10.87 -9.38
N PHE A 37 17.35 10.16 -8.45
CA PHE A 37 16.57 8.97 -8.77
C PHE A 37 15.30 9.35 -9.55
N ARG A 38 15.38 9.37 -10.89
CA ARG A 38 14.18 9.23 -11.73
C ARG A 38 13.68 7.80 -11.60
N TYR A 39 12.36 7.62 -11.46
CA TYR A 39 11.73 6.30 -11.51
C TYR A 39 12.12 5.59 -12.81
N ILE A 40 12.68 4.39 -12.68
CA ILE A 40 12.96 3.48 -13.79
C ILE A 40 12.02 2.29 -13.60
N SER A 41 11.22 1.99 -14.63
CA SER A 41 10.33 0.82 -14.60
C SER A 41 11.14 -0.46 -14.35
N SER A 42 10.63 -1.30 -13.44
CA SER A 42 11.18 -2.64 -13.17
C SER A 42 11.26 -3.51 -14.43
N PHE A 43 10.39 -3.26 -15.41
CA PHE A 43 10.30 -4.01 -16.66
C PHE A 43 11.24 -3.49 -17.76
N LYS A 44 12.01 -2.42 -17.51
CA LYS A 44 12.92 -1.84 -18.53
C LYS A 44 13.92 -2.88 -19.05
N ALA A 45 14.49 -3.69 -18.17
CA ALA A 45 15.47 -4.71 -18.54
C ALA A 45 14.83 -5.80 -19.42
N GLU A 46 13.58 -6.16 -19.15
CA GLU A 46 12.84 -7.20 -19.85
C GLU A 46 12.39 -6.73 -21.24
N ALA A 47 11.84 -5.52 -21.35
CA ALA A 47 11.48 -4.91 -22.62
C ALA A 47 12.69 -4.78 -23.59
N VAL A 48 13.88 -4.46 -23.05
CA VAL A 48 15.12 -4.41 -23.86
C VAL A 48 15.55 -5.81 -24.32
N LYS A 49 15.30 -6.87 -23.55
CA LYS A 49 15.57 -8.24 -23.98
C LYS A 49 14.60 -8.68 -25.07
N GLU A 50 13.30 -8.48 -24.86
CA GLU A 50 12.26 -8.86 -25.84
C GLU A 50 12.47 -8.23 -27.22
N THR A 51 12.81 -6.93 -27.25
CA THR A 51 13.08 -6.21 -28.50
C THR A 51 14.30 -6.71 -29.28
N LYS A 52 15.24 -7.39 -28.61
CA LYS A 52 16.45 -7.96 -29.23
C LYS A 52 16.28 -9.42 -29.64
N LEU A 53 15.47 -10.20 -28.94
CA LEU A 53 15.36 -11.65 -29.12
C LEU A 53 14.84 -12.07 -30.52
N ASN A 54 13.97 -11.29 -31.15
CA ASN A 54 13.33 -11.65 -32.43
C ASN A 54 13.96 -11.00 -33.67
N ARG A 55 15.25 -10.66 -33.62
CA ARG A 55 15.98 -10.09 -34.78
C ARG A 55 16.77 -11.16 -35.52
N TYR A 56 16.38 -11.42 -36.76
CA TYR A 56 17.22 -12.14 -37.72
C TYR A 56 18.16 -11.13 -38.41
N PRO A 57 19.47 -11.40 -38.55
CA PRO A 57 20.46 -10.41 -38.98
C PRO A 57 20.21 -9.79 -40.36
N TRP A 58 19.49 -10.47 -41.26
CA TRP A 58 19.21 -10.02 -42.65
C TRP A 58 17.78 -10.31 -43.10
N LYS A 59 16.77 -9.98 -42.27
CA LYS A 59 15.36 -10.31 -42.54
C LYS A 59 14.74 -9.56 -43.73
N THR A 60 15.19 -8.34 -44.02
CA THR A 60 14.60 -7.46 -45.05
C THR A 60 15.37 -7.47 -46.37
N ILE A 61 16.69 -7.53 -46.31
CA ILE A 61 17.58 -7.70 -47.47
C ILE A 61 18.70 -8.67 -47.09
N GLY A 62 19.04 -9.58 -48.00
CA GLY A 62 20.09 -10.58 -47.78
C GLY A 62 21.50 -9.98 -47.72
N PRO A 63 22.53 -10.80 -47.44
CA PRO A 63 23.92 -10.34 -47.41
C PRO A 63 24.35 -9.81 -48.79
N ALA A 64 25.13 -8.72 -48.80
CA ALA A 64 25.55 -8.03 -50.02
C ALA A 64 26.37 -8.90 -50.98
N GLN A 65 27.12 -9.86 -50.45
CA GLN A 65 27.77 -10.92 -51.20
C GLN A 65 27.49 -12.26 -50.51
N VAL A 66 26.94 -13.23 -51.25
CA VAL A 66 26.70 -14.58 -50.75
C VAL A 66 27.96 -15.41 -50.99
N ASN A 67 28.62 -15.80 -49.90
CA ASN A 67 29.76 -16.72 -49.99
C ASN A 67 29.26 -18.06 -50.56
N ARG A 68 29.83 -18.46 -51.71
CA ARG A 68 29.56 -19.76 -52.31
C ARG A 68 30.42 -20.80 -51.60
N SER A 69 29.82 -21.90 -51.15
CA SER A 69 30.57 -23.02 -50.57
C SER A 69 31.57 -23.57 -51.58
N THR A 70 32.74 -23.97 -51.11
CA THR A 70 33.74 -24.64 -51.95
C THR A 70 33.27 -26.05 -52.32
N PRO A 71 33.71 -26.65 -53.45
CA PRO A 71 33.27 -27.98 -53.88
C PRO A 71 33.51 -29.11 -52.85
N GLU A 72 34.46 -28.89 -51.93
CA GLU A 72 34.77 -29.82 -50.83
C GLU A 72 33.70 -29.80 -49.72
N GLU A 73 32.95 -28.71 -49.57
CA GLU A 73 31.86 -28.53 -48.61
C GLU A 73 30.50 -28.95 -49.20
N PHE A 74 30.46 -30.12 -49.83
CA PHE A 74 29.21 -30.69 -50.32
C PHE A 74 28.34 -31.24 -49.16
N LEU A 75 27.02 -31.26 -49.35
CA LEU A 75 26.08 -31.76 -48.36
C LEU A 75 26.29 -33.26 -48.08
N LYS A 76 26.76 -33.61 -46.89
CA LYS A 76 26.93 -35.01 -46.47
C LYS A 76 25.62 -35.58 -45.90
N LYS A 77 25.43 -36.90 -46.03
CA LYS A 77 24.27 -37.62 -45.49
C LYS A 77 24.15 -37.36 -43.98
N LYS A 78 22.95 -36.99 -43.52
CA LYS A 78 22.61 -36.65 -42.11
C LYS A 78 23.17 -35.33 -41.55
N CYS A 79 23.72 -34.42 -42.37
CA CYS A 79 24.20 -33.13 -41.88
C CYS A 79 23.11 -32.16 -41.39
N ARG A 80 21.84 -32.38 -41.77
CA ARG A 80 20.68 -31.57 -41.35
C ARG A 80 19.67 -32.32 -40.49
N ASP A 81 20.01 -33.54 -40.07
CA ASP A 81 19.11 -34.31 -39.21
C ASP A 81 19.14 -33.69 -37.81
N ASP A 82 17.97 -33.32 -37.29
CA ASP A 82 17.83 -32.84 -35.92
C ASP A 82 18.26 -33.95 -34.95
N LYS A 83 19.36 -33.70 -34.22
CA LYS A 83 19.77 -34.60 -33.14
C LYS A 83 18.76 -34.48 -32.01
N LEU A 84 17.79 -35.40 -31.98
CA LEU A 84 16.87 -35.50 -30.85
C LEU A 84 17.69 -35.80 -29.58
N PRO A 85 17.53 -35.00 -28.50
CA PRO A 85 18.23 -35.27 -27.26
C PRO A 85 17.82 -36.65 -26.74
N THR A 86 18.80 -37.44 -26.31
CA THR A 86 18.57 -38.76 -25.70
C THR A 86 17.62 -38.61 -24.51
N ARG A 87 16.55 -39.42 -24.49
CA ARG A 87 15.53 -39.41 -23.42
C ARG A 87 16.22 -39.64 -22.07
N ARG A 88 16.33 -38.59 -21.25
CA ARG A 88 16.80 -38.73 -19.87
C ARG A 88 15.76 -39.55 -19.10
N SER A 89 16.21 -40.60 -18.43
CA SER A 89 15.38 -41.31 -17.46
C SER A 89 14.93 -40.32 -16.39
N ILE A 90 13.65 -40.40 -16.01
CA ILE A 90 13.04 -39.59 -14.96
C ILE A 90 13.95 -39.65 -13.72
N SER A 91 14.62 -38.55 -13.38
CA SER A 91 15.45 -38.49 -12.18
C SER A 91 14.55 -38.53 -10.94
N VAL A 92 14.86 -39.42 -10.01
CA VAL A 92 14.04 -39.73 -8.83
C VAL A 92 14.11 -38.64 -7.74
N ASN A 93 15.03 -37.67 -7.87
CA ASN A 93 15.29 -36.68 -6.81
C ASN A 93 14.67 -35.31 -7.13
N ALA A 94 13.91 -34.78 -6.18
CA ALA A 94 13.10 -33.57 -6.29
C ALA A 94 13.91 -32.28 -6.54
N ASP A 95 15.19 -32.25 -6.16
CA ASP A 95 15.99 -31.01 -6.12
C ASP A 95 16.66 -30.63 -7.45
N THR A 96 16.45 -31.39 -8.52
CA THR A 96 17.07 -31.12 -9.86
C THR A 96 16.08 -30.74 -10.95
N ARG A 97 14.84 -30.36 -10.58
CA ARG A 97 13.80 -29.91 -11.51
C ARG A 97 14.11 -28.50 -12.02
N THR A 98 14.82 -28.40 -13.14
CA THR A 98 15.16 -27.12 -13.78
C THR A 98 14.30 -26.80 -15.01
N SER A 99 13.26 -27.61 -15.31
CA SER A 99 12.41 -27.41 -16.48
C SER A 99 10.96 -27.08 -16.10
N PHE A 100 10.39 -26.07 -16.78
CA PHE A 100 9.01 -25.60 -16.62
C PHE A 100 7.94 -26.69 -16.83
N ARG A 101 8.27 -27.78 -17.55
CA ARG A 101 7.35 -28.90 -17.77
C ARG A 101 7.17 -29.81 -16.56
N ASP A 102 8.11 -29.83 -15.62
CA ASP A 102 8.04 -30.73 -14.46
C ASP A 102 7.13 -30.22 -13.33
N CYS A 103 6.68 -28.96 -13.42
CA CYS A 103 5.85 -28.31 -12.40
C CYS A 103 4.33 -28.44 -12.64
N LEU A 104 3.89 -28.91 -13.81
CA LEU A 104 2.45 -29.04 -14.15
C LEU A 104 1.85 -30.42 -13.81
N GLN A 105 2.59 -31.29 -13.12
CA GLN A 105 2.10 -32.59 -12.65
C GLN A 105 1.91 -32.64 -11.13
N THR A 106 1.63 -31.50 -10.50
CA THR A 106 1.09 -31.47 -9.15
C THR A 106 -0.36 -31.93 -9.23
N GLU A 107 -0.61 -33.12 -8.69
CA GLU A 107 -1.87 -33.89 -8.69
C GLU A 107 -1.99 -34.92 -9.83
N LYS A 108 -1.55 -36.15 -9.53
CA LYS A 108 -1.92 -37.33 -10.31
C LYS A 108 -3.45 -37.48 -10.21
N LYS A 109 -4.14 -37.39 -11.35
CA LYS A 109 -5.56 -37.76 -11.46
C LYS A 109 -5.78 -39.14 -10.81
N ALA A 110 -6.89 -39.30 -10.10
CA ALA A 110 -7.26 -40.58 -9.48
C ALA A 110 -7.20 -41.71 -10.53
N PRO A 111 -6.72 -42.91 -10.15
CA PRO A 111 -6.67 -44.05 -11.06
C PRO A 111 -8.08 -44.40 -11.54
N LEU A 112 -8.18 -44.82 -12.80
CA LEU A 112 -9.45 -45.26 -13.37
C LEU A 112 -10.00 -46.42 -12.53
N PRO A 113 -11.33 -46.47 -12.29
CA PRO A 113 -11.94 -47.58 -11.59
C PRO A 113 -11.68 -48.90 -12.34
N SER A 114 -11.44 -49.97 -11.59
CA SER A 114 -11.15 -51.30 -12.14
C SER A 114 -12.35 -51.84 -12.93
N ALA A 115 -12.10 -52.49 -14.06
CA ALA A 115 -13.16 -53.09 -14.88
C ALA A 115 -13.89 -54.28 -14.20
N THR A 116 -13.38 -54.74 -13.05
CA THR A 116 -13.87 -55.92 -12.37
C THR A 116 -14.91 -55.55 -11.29
N LYS A 117 -16.17 -55.79 -11.63
CA LYS A 117 -17.38 -55.90 -10.78
C LYS A 117 -18.08 -54.65 -10.23
N ASP A 118 -17.50 -53.45 -10.34
CA ASP A 118 -18.21 -52.22 -9.88
C ASP A 118 -18.88 -51.43 -11.03
N ASN A 119 -18.69 -51.87 -12.28
CA ASN A 119 -19.28 -51.28 -13.48
C ASN A 119 -20.41 -52.14 -14.09
N GLN A 120 -21.15 -52.87 -13.26
CA GLN A 120 -22.53 -53.15 -13.67
C GLN A 120 -23.28 -51.84 -13.48
N LEU A 121 -23.38 -51.06 -14.58
CA LEU A 121 -24.39 -50.02 -14.69
C LEU A 121 -25.70 -50.70 -14.32
N THR A 122 -26.15 -50.53 -13.09
CA THR A 122 -27.50 -50.84 -12.68
C THR A 122 -28.36 -49.83 -13.40
N CYS A 123 -28.64 -50.10 -14.67
CA CYS A 123 -29.80 -49.58 -15.35
C CYS A 123 -30.98 -50.13 -14.56
N THR A 124 -31.32 -49.44 -13.48
CA THR A 124 -32.58 -49.62 -12.80
C THR A 124 -33.61 -49.28 -13.86
N PHE A 125 -34.19 -50.31 -14.48
CA PHE A 125 -35.39 -50.15 -15.28
C PHE A 125 -36.42 -49.59 -14.32
N SER A 126 -36.54 -48.26 -14.30
CA SER A 126 -37.49 -47.63 -13.41
C SER A 126 -38.85 -48.01 -13.96
N GLY A 127 -39.63 -48.79 -13.20
CA GLY A 127 -41.01 -49.13 -13.54
C GLY A 127 -41.95 -47.92 -13.50
N ARG A 128 -41.42 -46.72 -13.65
CA ARG A 128 -42.15 -45.47 -13.69
C ARG A 128 -42.81 -45.37 -15.05
N ASP A 129 -44.12 -45.20 -15.04
CA ASP A 129 -44.86 -44.92 -16.25
C ASP A 129 -44.68 -43.45 -16.65
N TYR A 130 -43.75 -43.22 -17.57
CA TYR A 130 -43.48 -41.88 -18.09
C TYR A 130 -44.68 -41.29 -18.83
N VAL A 131 -45.63 -42.10 -19.32
CA VAL A 131 -46.81 -41.59 -20.02
C VAL A 131 -47.76 -40.91 -19.04
N THR A 132 -48.04 -41.54 -17.89
CA THR A 132 -48.85 -40.93 -16.84
C THR A 132 -48.13 -39.76 -16.18
N LEU A 133 -46.83 -39.88 -15.90
CA LEU A 133 -46.05 -38.78 -15.34
C LEU A 133 -46.00 -37.56 -16.27
N ASN A 134 -45.85 -37.75 -17.58
CA ASN A 134 -45.86 -36.64 -18.53
C ASN A 134 -47.24 -36.00 -18.66
N LYS A 135 -48.33 -36.79 -18.55
CA LYS A 135 -49.70 -36.26 -18.53
C LYS A 135 -49.94 -35.39 -17.29
N ILE A 136 -49.53 -35.88 -16.12
CA ILE A 136 -49.62 -35.12 -14.86
C ILE A 136 -48.77 -33.86 -14.96
N ALA A 137 -47.51 -33.98 -15.40
CA ALA A 137 -46.62 -32.84 -15.58
C ALA A 137 -47.16 -31.79 -16.58
N ALA A 138 -47.82 -32.23 -17.65
CA ALA A 138 -48.45 -31.33 -18.61
C ALA A 138 -49.72 -30.66 -18.06
N GLN A 139 -50.49 -31.36 -17.23
CA GLN A 139 -51.67 -30.80 -16.54
C GLN A 139 -51.27 -29.81 -15.45
N GLU A 140 -50.18 -30.08 -14.73
CA GLU A 140 -49.63 -29.23 -13.67
C GLU A 140 -48.78 -28.07 -14.21
N LEU A 141 -48.44 -28.09 -15.50
CA LEU A 141 -47.65 -27.04 -16.12
C LEU A 141 -48.42 -25.73 -16.13
N VAL A 142 -47.93 -24.74 -15.38
CA VAL A 142 -48.48 -23.38 -15.40
C VAL A 142 -48.30 -22.80 -16.81
N PRO A 143 -49.39 -22.31 -17.46
CA PRO A 143 -49.29 -21.75 -18.79
C PRO A 143 -48.38 -20.53 -18.79
N LYS A 144 -47.61 -20.37 -19.86
CA LYS A 144 -46.74 -19.20 -20.03
C LYS A 144 -47.60 -17.93 -20.04
N LYS A 145 -47.28 -16.97 -19.18
CA LYS A 145 -47.91 -15.66 -19.18
C LYS A 145 -47.75 -15.02 -20.56
N SER A 146 -48.85 -14.56 -21.15
CA SER A 146 -48.83 -13.88 -22.44
C SER A 146 -47.99 -12.61 -22.37
N LYS A 147 -47.33 -12.26 -23.48
CA LYS A 147 -46.64 -10.98 -23.59
C LYS A 147 -47.66 -9.86 -23.55
N LYS A 148 -47.34 -8.77 -22.85
CA LYS A 148 -48.09 -7.52 -22.92
C LYS A 148 -47.76 -6.84 -24.25
N ILE A 149 -48.75 -6.71 -25.12
CA ILE A 149 -48.60 -6.16 -26.47
C ILE A 149 -49.62 -5.02 -26.63
N LEU A 150 -49.16 -3.89 -27.16
CA LEU A 150 -50.01 -2.80 -27.63
C LEU A 150 -50.25 -2.98 -29.13
N VAL A 151 -51.49 -2.81 -29.58
CA VAL A 151 -51.86 -2.77 -30.99
C VAL A 151 -52.30 -1.35 -31.32
N ASP A 152 -51.55 -0.67 -32.19
CA ASP A 152 -51.79 0.74 -32.50
C ASP A 152 -52.58 0.92 -33.81
N THR A 153 -52.26 0.13 -34.84
CA THR A 153 -52.86 0.28 -36.18
C THR A 153 -54.05 -0.64 -36.42
N ARG A 154 -54.96 -0.21 -37.31
CA ARG A 154 -56.09 -1.03 -37.81
C ARG A 154 -55.63 -2.32 -38.51
N HIS A 155 -54.37 -2.38 -38.94
CA HIS A 155 -53.75 -3.53 -39.59
C HIS A 155 -53.15 -4.53 -38.58
N GLY A 156 -53.16 -4.19 -37.29
CA GLY A 156 -52.72 -5.08 -36.23
C GLY A 156 -51.21 -5.03 -35.99
N ASP A 157 -50.55 -3.90 -36.22
CA ASP A 157 -49.13 -3.74 -35.87
C ASP A 157 -48.96 -3.81 -34.36
N LYS A 158 -48.09 -4.73 -33.93
CA LYS A 158 -47.89 -5.11 -32.52
C LYS A 158 -46.59 -4.54 -31.98
N LEU A 159 -46.69 -3.86 -30.85
CA LEU A 159 -45.55 -3.33 -30.09
C LEU A 159 -45.48 -4.01 -28.72
N ASP A 160 -44.33 -4.61 -28.41
CA ASP A 160 -44.09 -5.20 -27.08
C ASP A 160 -44.01 -4.07 -26.04
N LEU A 161 -44.85 -4.11 -25.00
CA LEU A 161 -44.95 -3.04 -23.98
C LEU A 161 -43.70 -2.97 -23.07
N THR A 162 -43.05 -4.10 -22.81
CA THR A 162 -41.91 -4.17 -21.87
C THR A 162 -40.61 -3.53 -22.39
N PRO A 163 -40.15 -3.73 -23.65
CA PRO A 163 -38.95 -3.07 -24.17
C PRO A 163 -39.21 -1.69 -24.79
N SER A 164 -40.46 -1.35 -25.13
CA SER A 164 -40.79 -0.13 -25.89
C SER A 164 -40.72 1.16 -25.07
N GLY A 165 -40.55 1.06 -23.74
CA GLY A 165 -40.52 2.22 -22.84
C GLY A 165 -41.88 2.88 -22.60
N LEU A 166 -42.97 2.32 -23.16
CA LEU A 166 -44.34 2.77 -22.89
C LEU A 166 -44.82 2.35 -21.49
N GLU A 167 -44.29 1.26 -20.92
CA GLU A 167 -44.61 0.82 -19.56
C GLU A 167 -43.67 1.44 -18.53
N LEU A 168 -44.23 2.07 -17.48
CA LEU A 168 -43.47 2.66 -16.37
C LEU A 168 -42.92 1.57 -15.43
N LEU A 169 -41.82 0.93 -15.84
CA LEU A 169 -41.18 -0.14 -15.06
C LEU A 169 -40.41 0.37 -13.82
N TYR A 170 -39.75 1.52 -13.97
CA TYR A 170 -38.81 2.02 -12.96
C TYR A 170 -39.47 2.90 -11.89
N VAL A 171 -40.58 3.56 -12.23
CA VAL A 171 -41.36 4.41 -11.31
C VAL A 171 -42.07 3.55 -10.25
N ASN A 172 -42.59 2.40 -10.66
CA ASN A 172 -43.34 1.49 -9.77
C ASN A 172 -42.44 0.52 -8.99
N LYS A 173 -41.11 0.74 -8.98
CA LYS A 173 -40.20 -0.08 -8.17
C LYS A 173 -40.48 0.17 -6.69
N LYS A 174 -40.48 -0.91 -5.90
CA LYS A 174 -40.69 -0.82 -4.44
C LYS A 174 -39.66 0.07 -3.74
N GLU A 175 -38.43 0.07 -4.24
CA GLU A 175 -37.30 0.83 -3.73
C GLU A 175 -37.22 2.25 -4.34
N PHE A 176 -38.16 2.64 -5.18
CA PHE A 176 -38.15 3.97 -5.78
C PHE A 176 -38.26 5.04 -4.69
N GLY A 177 -37.34 6.01 -4.71
CA GLY A 177 -37.25 7.05 -3.68
C GLY A 177 -36.57 6.63 -2.37
N GLN A 178 -36.19 5.35 -2.21
CA GLN A 178 -35.40 4.90 -1.06
C GLN A 178 -33.91 5.12 -1.32
N VAL A 179 -33.17 5.51 -0.28
CA VAL A 179 -31.72 5.64 -0.35
C VAL A 179 -31.11 4.23 -0.37
N PRO A 180 -30.29 3.87 -1.37
CA PRO A 180 -29.63 2.57 -1.39
C PRO A 180 -28.72 2.34 -0.17
N ASP A 181 -28.72 1.09 0.33
CA ASP A 181 -27.97 0.70 1.53
C ASP A 181 -26.48 1.06 1.47
N TYR A 182 -25.86 0.90 0.29
CA TYR A 182 -24.44 1.21 0.11
C TYR A 182 -24.11 2.69 0.36
N LEU A 183 -25.05 3.62 0.13
CA LEU A 183 -24.84 5.05 0.43
C LEU A 183 -24.87 5.30 1.93
N ILE A 184 -25.71 4.57 2.66
CA ILE A 184 -25.79 4.63 4.12
C ILE A 184 -24.50 4.09 4.73
N GLU A 185 -24.03 2.92 4.26
CA GLU A 185 -22.75 2.33 4.68
C GLU A 185 -21.58 3.26 4.41
N ARG A 186 -21.55 3.90 3.24
CA ARG A 186 -20.53 4.89 2.89
C ARG A 186 -20.56 6.10 3.82
N GLY A 187 -21.74 6.62 4.16
CA GLY A 187 -21.89 7.71 5.11
C GLY A 187 -21.36 7.35 6.50
N LYS A 188 -21.66 6.13 6.98
CA LYS A 188 -21.13 5.59 8.25
C LYS A 188 -19.61 5.45 8.22
N ALA A 189 -19.05 4.94 7.11
CA ALA A 189 -17.61 4.80 6.95
C ALA A 189 -16.88 6.16 7.02
N VAL A 190 -17.44 7.19 6.38
CA VAL A 190 -16.90 8.56 6.44
C VAL A 190 -16.97 9.12 7.86
N ALA A 191 -18.11 8.97 8.54
CA ALA A 191 -18.27 9.43 9.92
C ALA A 191 -17.27 8.76 10.88
N ASN A 192 -17.07 7.44 10.73
CA ASN A 192 -16.10 6.68 11.52
C ASN A 192 -14.67 7.13 11.25
N ALA A 193 -14.31 7.37 9.98
CA ALA A 193 -12.98 7.87 9.61
C ALA A 193 -12.70 9.26 10.23
N ILE A 194 -13.69 10.16 10.19
CA ILE A 194 -13.58 11.48 10.83
C ILE A 194 -13.38 11.35 12.34
N MET A 195 -14.16 10.47 12.99
CA MET A 195 -14.06 10.23 14.43
C MET A 195 -12.68 9.70 14.83
N GLN A 196 -12.17 8.71 14.09
CA GLN A 196 -10.84 8.14 14.33
C GLN A 196 -9.74 9.17 14.13
N TYR A 197 -9.82 9.99 13.07
CA TYR A 197 -8.87 11.06 12.82
C TYR A 197 -8.88 12.10 13.96
N ASN A 198 -10.05 12.54 14.39
CA ASN A 198 -10.18 13.50 15.49
C ASN A 198 -9.63 12.93 16.81
N ALA A 199 -9.89 11.65 17.10
CA ALA A 199 -9.34 10.99 18.28
C ALA A 199 -7.81 10.93 18.24
N TYR A 200 -7.23 10.59 17.08
CA TYR A 200 -5.78 10.57 16.87
C TYR A 200 -5.16 11.96 17.08
N VAL A 201 -5.76 13.00 16.47
CA VAL A 201 -5.29 14.38 16.64
C VAL A 201 -5.37 14.82 18.10
N LYS A 202 -6.43 14.44 18.83
CA LYS A 202 -6.57 14.74 20.25
C LYS A 202 -5.48 14.07 21.09
N GLN A 203 -5.19 12.79 20.85
CA GLN A 203 -4.10 12.08 21.53
C GLN A 203 -2.76 12.74 21.28
N MET A 204 -2.46 13.07 20.02
CA MET A 204 -1.23 13.79 19.67
C MET A 204 -1.16 15.16 20.36
N GLN A 205 -2.29 15.86 20.49
CA GLN A 205 -2.34 17.14 21.21
C GLN A 205 -2.10 16.97 22.70
N GLU A 206 -2.65 15.93 23.32
CA GLU A 206 -2.44 15.60 24.74
C GLU A 206 -1.00 15.19 25.03
N GLU A 207 -0.39 14.37 24.16
CA GLU A 207 1.02 13.98 24.27
C GLU A 207 1.96 15.17 24.11
N ASN A 208 1.64 16.09 23.21
CA ASN A 208 2.42 17.31 22.98
C ASN A 208 1.99 18.47 23.89
N ALA A 209 0.98 18.29 24.75
CA ALA A 209 0.51 19.34 25.63
C ALA A 209 1.56 19.63 26.69
N LEU A 210 1.94 20.90 26.80
CA LEU A 210 2.82 21.35 27.86
C LEU A 210 2.05 21.33 29.19
N PHE A 211 2.66 20.76 30.23
CA PHE A 211 2.12 20.78 31.57
C PHE A 211 2.35 22.16 32.20
N THR A 212 1.31 22.74 32.79
CA THR A 212 1.44 23.94 33.62
C THR A 212 1.71 23.55 35.04
N VAL A 213 2.83 24.00 35.60
CA VAL A 213 3.13 23.81 37.03
C VAL A 213 2.11 24.57 37.85
N THR A 214 1.47 23.89 38.79
CA THR A 214 0.52 24.53 39.71
C THR A 214 1.26 25.46 40.67
N GLU A 215 0.56 26.45 41.23
CA GLU A 215 1.20 27.41 42.15
C GLU A 215 1.72 26.71 43.42
N GLU A 216 1.05 25.65 43.88
CA GLU A 216 1.49 24.85 45.03
C GLU A 216 2.79 24.10 44.75
N GLU A 217 2.90 23.45 43.59
CA GLU A 217 4.13 22.79 43.13
C GLU A 217 5.27 23.78 42.94
N LYS A 218 4.96 24.98 42.43
CA LYS A 218 5.94 26.06 42.29
C LYS A 218 6.46 26.53 43.65
N GLN A 219 5.58 26.75 44.62
CA GLN A 219 5.96 27.19 45.95
C GLN A 219 6.79 26.14 46.70
N THR A 220 6.42 24.86 46.58
CA THR A 220 7.20 23.75 47.17
C THR A 220 8.59 23.63 46.53
N LEU A 221 8.70 23.74 45.22
CA LEU A 221 9.98 23.78 44.50
C LEU A 221 10.85 24.95 44.98
N LEU A 222 10.26 26.14 45.08
CA LEU A 222 10.96 27.36 45.49
C LEU A 222 11.41 27.29 46.96
N ALA A 223 10.59 26.71 47.84
CA ALA A 223 10.98 26.44 49.22
C ALA A 223 12.17 25.46 49.28
N GLY A 224 12.14 24.38 48.50
CA GLY A 224 13.24 23.42 48.41
C GLY A 224 14.53 24.04 47.88
N LEU A 225 14.46 24.88 46.84
CA LEU A 225 15.63 25.60 46.31
C LEU A 225 16.22 26.55 47.36
N LYS A 226 15.37 27.29 48.09
CA LYS A 226 15.81 28.19 49.16
C LYS A 226 16.44 27.43 50.33
N GLU A 227 15.90 26.27 50.70
CA GLU A 227 16.48 25.40 51.73
C GLU A 227 17.86 24.87 51.32
N GLN A 228 18.00 24.41 50.07
CA GLN A 228 19.28 23.96 49.54
C GLN A 228 20.30 25.08 49.51
N TRP A 229 19.90 26.28 49.08
CA TRP A 229 20.75 27.47 49.09
C TRP A 229 21.22 27.78 50.52
N GLN A 230 20.31 27.80 51.50
CA GLN A 230 20.67 28.03 52.91
C GLN A 230 21.65 26.98 53.44
N CYS A 231 21.46 25.70 53.11
CA CYS A 231 22.37 24.63 53.51
C CYS A 231 23.77 24.81 52.92
N ARG A 232 23.88 25.14 51.62
CA ARG A 232 25.17 25.39 50.97
C ARG A 232 25.81 26.68 51.49
N TYR A 233 25.02 27.70 51.76
CA TYR A 233 25.50 28.95 52.32
C TYR A 233 26.06 28.76 53.74
N ARG A 234 25.43 27.96 54.60
CA ARG A 234 26.00 27.57 55.91
C ARG A 234 27.33 26.80 55.77
N GLN A 235 27.45 25.94 54.76
CA GLN A 235 28.72 25.24 54.46
C GLN A 235 29.80 26.21 53.98
N TYR A 236 29.42 27.23 53.20
CA TYR A 236 30.32 28.29 52.76
C TYR A 236 30.76 29.18 53.94
N GLN A 237 29.84 29.54 54.83
CA GLN A 237 30.14 30.32 56.03
C GLN A 237 31.04 29.58 57.03
N SER A 238 30.96 28.25 57.09
CA SER A 238 31.83 27.43 57.94
C SER A 238 33.21 27.15 57.33
N LEU A 239 33.55 27.76 56.19
CA LEU A 239 34.90 27.69 55.63
C LEU A 239 35.92 28.38 56.57
N PRO A 240 37.13 27.80 56.73
CA PRO A 240 38.19 28.44 57.52
C PRO A 240 38.67 29.73 56.84
N VAL A 241 39.03 30.72 57.67
CA VAL A 241 39.53 32.03 57.21
C VAL A 241 40.77 31.89 56.31
N MET A 242 41.65 30.93 56.63
CA MET A 242 42.85 30.65 55.85
C MET A 242 42.60 29.56 54.79
N ILE A 243 42.65 29.95 53.52
CA ILE A 243 42.33 29.12 52.35
C ILE A 243 43.57 28.97 51.45
N ASP A 244 44.70 28.57 52.05
CA ASP A 244 45.99 28.57 51.35
C ASP A 244 46.26 27.28 50.57
N THR A 245 45.53 26.20 50.86
CA THR A 245 45.74 24.91 50.19
C THR A 245 44.83 24.75 48.96
N PRO A 246 45.34 24.20 47.84
CA PRO A 246 44.55 24.04 46.61
C PRO A 246 43.20 23.34 46.79
N PRO A 247 43.05 22.29 47.63
CA PRO A 247 41.74 21.69 47.89
C PRO A 247 40.75 22.63 48.57
N LYS A 248 41.22 23.51 49.48
CA LYS A 248 40.37 24.49 50.15
C LYS A 248 39.90 25.57 49.17
N MET A 249 40.78 26.03 48.27
CA MET A 249 40.42 26.98 47.22
C MET A 249 39.40 26.37 46.25
N HIS A 250 39.62 25.13 45.82
CA HIS A 250 38.70 24.43 44.92
C HIS A 250 37.33 24.22 45.55
N ARG A 251 37.28 23.83 46.83
CA ARG A 251 36.02 23.70 47.58
C ARG A 251 35.26 25.03 47.67
N LYS A 252 35.96 26.14 47.91
CA LYS A 252 35.36 27.48 47.92
C LYS A 252 34.75 27.81 46.55
N LEU A 253 35.53 27.69 45.48
CA LEU A 253 35.07 27.99 44.12
C LEU A 253 33.87 27.13 43.71
N TRP A 254 33.86 25.85 44.10
CA TRP A 254 32.71 24.97 43.86
C TRP A 254 31.46 25.45 44.60
N LEU A 255 31.58 25.83 45.88
CA LEU A 255 30.46 26.38 46.65
C LEU A 255 29.94 27.68 46.05
N GLU A 256 30.81 28.60 45.63
CA GLU A 256 30.43 29.85 44.96
C GLU A 256 29.69 29.60 43.66
N LYS A 257 30.16 28.64 42.85
CA LYS A 257 29.49 28.26 41.60
C LYS A 257 28.09 27.69 41.87
N VAL A 258 27.98 26.75 42.81
CA VAL A 258 26.68 26.14 43.18
C VAL A 258 25.72 27.19 43.72
N LEU A 259 26.19 28.14 44.54
CA LEU A 259 25.37 29.25 45.02
C LEU A 259 24.88 30.13 43.87
N SER A 260 25.76 30.49 42.94
CA SER A 260 25.40 31.28 41.76
C SER A 260 24.37 30.57 40.87
N ASP A 261 24.47 29.26 40.71
CA ASP A 261 23.52 28.49 39.91
C ASP A 261 22.14 28.42 40.62
N LEU A 262 22.11 28.18 41.94
CA LEU A 262 20.88 28.22 42.73
C LEU A 262 20.19 29.59 42.73
N GLU A 263 20.96 30.68 42.75
CA GLU A 263 20.42 32.05 42.68
C GLU A 263 19.73 32.31 41.35
N LYS A 264 20.33 31.88 40.23
CA LYS A 264 19.72 31.99 38.90
C LYS A 264 18.46 31.15 38.78
N ASP A 265 18.46 29.94 39.34
CA ASP A 265 17.31 29.05 39.31
C ASP A 265 16.14 29.62 40.12
N ILE A 266 16.41 30.16 41.31
CA ILE A 266 15.40 30.85 42.13
C ILE A 266 14.85 32.07 41.39
N GLU A 267 15.72 32.90 40.79
CA GLU A 267 15.30 34.08 40.04
C GLU A 267 14.41 33.70 38.85
N LEU A 268 14.75 32.63 38.13
CA LEU A 268 13.97 32.14 36.99
C LEU A 268 12.57 31.72 37.42
N VAL A 269 12.44 30.98 38.52
CA VAL A 269 11.15 30.53 39.04
C VAL A 269 10.33 31.69 39.63
N GLU A 270 10.96 32.64 40.31
CA GLU A 270 10.29 33.81 40.89
C GLU A 270 9.79 34.79 39.83
N ARG A 271 10.57 35.00 38.77
CA ARG A 271 10.27 36.00 37.73
C ARG A 271 9.02 35.63 36.91
N TYR A 272 8.74 34.36 36.69
CA TYR A 272 7.63 33.91 35.83
C TYR A 272 6.46 33.36 36.64
N GLN A 273 5.27 33.92 36.46
CA GLN A 273 4.05 33.46 37.15
C GLN A 273 3.61 32.07 36.68
N THR A 274 3.68 31.79 35.38
CA THR A 274 3.23 30.53 34.79
C THR A 274 4.39 29.85 34.08
N ILE A 275 4.67 28.60 34.44
CA ILE A 275 5.75 27.79 33.89
C ILE A 275 5.14 26.62 33.12
N TYR A 276 5.53 26.50 31.86
CA TYR A 276 5.14 25.39 30.99
C TYR A 276 6.30 24.42 30.87
N VAL A 277 6.05 23.15 31.19
CA VAL A 277 7.04 22.08 31.17
C VAL A 277 6.65 21.10 30.07
N ALA A 278 7.59 20.83 29.16
CA ALA A 278 7.45 19.74 28.21
C ALA A 278 7.74 18.41 28.92
N HIS A 279 7.04 17.36 28.51
CA HIS A 279 7.22 16.02 29.02
C HIS A 279 8.60 15.43 28.65
#